data_AF-A0A349HXJ1-F1
#
_entry.id   AF-A0A349HXJ1-F1
#
_cell.length_a   1.000
_cell.length_b   1.000
_cell.length_c   1.000
_cell.angle_alpha   90.00
_cell.angle_beta   90.00
_cell.angle_gamma   90.00
#
_symmetry.space_group_name_H-M   'P 1'
#
loop_
_entity.id
_entity.type
_entity.pdbx_description
1 polymer ?
#
loop_
_entity_poly.entity_id
_entity_poly.type
_entity_poly.pdbx_seq_one_letter_code
_entity_poly.pdbx_strand_id
1 'polypeptide(L)'
;MNWKEFLTGYKGKNIPKELNEFNWGAFLLTFIWGIKHKAWITLLAIPLIYFQLPLGLNWLLLTGLQFYCGFRGNMWAYQVDWWMTPKDFRLNQMRWGIAAIALNITIPLVLLIIAGRFIQKSPNNPVEFIGNAQCTVAYSKLESKFDKISINSTMSEYDVAESFAKQFKNATVEGSRVNFAVKVEGGKKVDAYFINFSMQPETLCNILQRNCTITSTFVLPAEMNIPNHCEFFFDMNRNIEPDEETAKNLKKGINIFKYL
;
A
#
# COMPACT_ATOMS: atom_id res chain seq x y z
N MET A 1 34.24 -22.57 -11.05
CA MET A 1 33.71 -21.32 -11.65
C MET A 1 34.34 -20.14 -10.92
N ASN A 2 34.89 -19.15 -11.64
CA ASN A 2 35.57 -18.01 -11.02
C ASN A 2 34.53 -17.02 -10.45
N TRP A 3 34.61 -16.70 -9.15
CA TRP A 3 33.69 -15.76 -8.48
C TRP A 3 33.64 -14.39 -9.15
N LYS A 4 34.76 -13.91 -9.69
CA LYS A 4 34.82 -12.64 -10.42
C LYS A 4 34.00 -12.71 -11.71
N GLU A 5 34.13 -13.80 -12.45
CA GLU A 5 33.37 -14.02 -13.69
C GLU A 5 31.88 -14.13 -13.42
N PHE A 6 31.49 -14.85 -12.36
CA PHE A 6 30.10 -14.90 -11.93
C PHE A 6 29.59 -13.50 -11.54
N LEU A 7 30.17 -12.86 -10.52
CA LEU A 7 29.61 -11.62 -9.97
C LEU A 7 29.60 -10.44 -10.95
N THR A 8 30.56 -10.38 -11.87
CA THR A 8 30.76 -9.21 -12.74
C THR A 8 30.61 -9.49 -14.23
N GLY A 9 30.36 -10.75 -14.62
CA GLY A 9 30.34 -11.16 -16.01
C GLY A 9 31.70 -11.11 -16.71
N TYR A 10 32.81 -11.02 -15.97
CA TYR A 10 34.16 -10.84 -16.51
C TYR A 10 34.65 -12.02 -17.36
N LYS A 11 34.93 -11.76 -18.64
CA LYS A 11 35.41 -12.75 -19.62
C LYS A 11 36.81 -12.46 -20.15
N GLY A 12 37.60 -11.65 -19.44
CA GLY A 12 38.97 -11.31 -19.84
C GLY A 12 39.06 -10.28 -20.97
N LYS A 13 37.99 -9.54 -21.26
CA LYS A 13 38.00 -8.52 -22.31
C LYS A 13 38.51 -7.19 -21.75
N ASN A 14 39.59 -6.67 -22.33
CA ASN A 14 40.15 -5.38 -21.96
C ASN A 14 39.38 -4.26 -22.66
N ILE A 15 38.78 -3.37 -21.87
CA ILE A 15 38.06 -2.21 -22.40
C ILE A 15 39.07 -1.15 -22.87
N PRO A 16 38.89 -0.54 -24.06
CA PRO A 16 39.62 0.66 -24.45
C PRO A 16 39.44 1.79 -23.43
N LYS A 17 40.50 2.53 -23.11
CA LYS A 17 40.45 3.61 -22.10
C LYS A 17 39.35 4.65 -22.41
N GLU A 18 39.13 4.94 -23.68
CA GLU A 18 38.11 5.87 -24.17
C GLU A 18 36.67 5.41 -23.89
N LEU A 19 36.44 4.13 -23.65
CA LEU A 19 35.11 3.59 -23.33
C LEU A 19 34.91 3.44 -21.82
N ASN A 20 35.96 3.61 -21.01
CA ASN A 20 35.91 3.45 -19.56
C ASN A 20 35.44 4.74 -18.85
N GLU A 21 34.26 5.19 -19.25
CA GLU A 21 33.55 6.34 -18.69
C GLU A 21 32.49 5.91 -17.67
N PHE A 22 31.94 6.88 -16.93
CA PHE A 22 30.86 6.64 -15.99
C PHE A 22 29.58 6.19 -16.74
N ASN A 23 28.97 5.11 -16.25
CA ASN A 23 27.77 4.56 -16.85
C ASN A 23 26.51 5.00 -16.07
N TRP A 24 25.81 6.00 -16.62
CA TRP A 24 24.56 6.50 -16.05
C TRP A 24 23.44 5.46 -16.00
N GLY A 25 23.39 4.55 -16.97
CA GLY A 25 22.44 3.44 -16.96
C GLY A 25 22.66 2.51 -15.77
N ALA A 26 23.91 2.08 -15.56
CA ALA A 26 24.29 1.22 -14.44
C ALA A 26 24.10 1.89 -13.07
N PHE A 27 24.38 3.20 -12.97
CA PHE A 27 24.14 3.98 -11.74
C PHE A 27 22.65 4.03 -11.39
N LEU A 28 21.82 4.51 -12.32
CA LEU A 28 20.40 4.83 -12.07
C LEU A 28 19.46 3.62 -12.12
N LEU A 29 19.77 2.59 -12.90
CA LEU A 29 18.93 1.39 -13.03
C LEU A 29 19.50 0.17 -12.30
N THR A 30 20.76 0.24 -11.85
CA THR A 30 21.45 -0.75 -11.02
C THR A 30 21.18 -2.20 -11.45
N PHE A 31 20.29 -2.93 -10.76
CA PHE A 31 20.01 -4.33 -11.02
C PHE A 31 19.24 -4.58 -12.32
N ILE A 32 18.36 -3.65 -12.73
CA ILE A 32 17.62 -3.73 -14.00
C ILE A 32 18.62 -3.71 -15.16
N TRP A 33 19.57 -2.78 -15.11
CA TRP A 33 20.65 -2.70 -16.09
C TRP A 33 21.62 -3.90 -15.98
N GLY A 34 21.95 -4.31 -14.75
CA GLY A 34 22.90 -5.39 -14.50
C GLY A 34 22.43 -6.76 -15.00
N ILE A 35 21.13 -7.06 -14.98
CA ILE A 35 20.57 -8.29 -15.55
C ILE A 35 20.88 -8.38 -17.05
N LYS A 36 20.70 -7.28 -17.80
CA LYS A 36 21.00 -7.24 -19.25
C LYS A 36 22.48 -7.53 -19.51
N HIS A 37 23.37 -6.94 -18.71
CA HIS A 37 24.82 -7.00 -18.90
C HIS A 37 25.50 -8.09 -18.07
N LYS A 38 24.73 -8.99 -17.44
CA LYS A 38 25.22 -10.11 -16.61
C LYS A 38 26.15 -9.68 -15.46
N ALA A 39 25.93 -8.48 -14.92
CA ALA A 39 26.64 -7.94 -13.77
C ALA A 39 25.91 -8.30 -12.47
N TRP A 40 25.91 -9.58 -12.07
CA TRP A 40 25.07 -10.07 -10.98
C TRP A 40 25.29 -9.41 -9.61
N ILE A 41 26.44 -8.78 -9.38
CA ILE A 41 26.68 -7.96 -8.18
C ILE A 41 25.65 -6.85 -7.99
N THR A 42 25.05 -6.34 -9.07
CA THR A 42 24.00 -5.32 -9.00
C THR A 42 22.75 -5.84 -8.27
N LEU A 43 22.51 -7.16 -8.25
CA LEU A 43 21.37 -7.76 -7.56
C LEU A 43 21.40 -7.53 -6.04
N LEU A 44 22.54 -7.17 -5.46
CA LEU A 44 22.65 -6.73 -4.06
C LEU A 44 21.76 -5.52 -3.75
N ALA A 45 21.35 -4.76 -4.76
CA ALA A 45 20.38 -3.68 -4.59
C ALA A 45 19.03 -4.19 -4.06
N ILE A 46 18.59 -5.40 -4.43
CA ILE A 46 17.29 -5.95 -4.01
C ILE A 46 17.20 -6.12 -2.48
N PRO A 47 18.12 -6.86 -1.82
CA PRO A 47 18.08 -6.96 -0.36
C PRO A 47 18.33 -5.60 0.32
N LEU A 48 19.11 -4.69 -0.26
CA LEU A 48 19.30 -3.35 0.31
C LEU A 48 18.04 -2.49 0.25
N ILE A 49 17.21 -2.66 -0.78
CA ILE A 49 15.90 -1.99 -0.89
C ILE A 49 14.88 -2.63 0.05
N TYR A 50 14.89 -3.96 0.19
CA TYR A 50 13.87 -4.69 0.94
C TYR A 50 14.13 -4.73 2.46
N PHE A 51 15.38 -4.94 2.88
CA PHE A 51 15.73 -5.04 4.30
C PHE A 51 16.08 -3.67 4.85
N GLN A 52 15.34 -3.24 5.86
CA GLN A 52 15.58 -1.97 6.54
C GLN A 52 16.60 -2.15 7.67
N LEU A 53 17.80 -1.59 7.48
CA LEU A 53 18.83 -1.56 8.51
C LEU A 53 18.61 -0.38 9.47
N PRO A 54 19.09 -0.46 10.72
CA PRO A 54 19.04 0.64 11.67
C PRO A 54 19.62 1.92 11.06
N LEU A 55 19.01 3.06 11.41
CA LEU A 55 19.45 4.39 10.99
C LEU A 55 19.47 4.61 9.46
N GLY A 56 18.79 3.77 8.68
CA GLY A 56 18.74 3.89 7.22
C GLY A 56 20.06 3.56 6.53
N LEU A 57 20.95 2.78 7.17
CA LEU A 57 22.25 2.41 6.63
C LEU A 57 22.16 1.71 5.26
N ASN A 58 21.07 0.98 5.01
CA ASN A 58 20.79 0.34 3.73
C ASN A 58 20.75 1.35 2.56
N TRP A 59 20.29 2.58 2.78
CA TRP A 59 20.26 3.62 1.73
C TRP A 59 21.66 4.14 1.39
N LEU A 60 22.54 4.28 2.40
CA LEU A 60 23.94 4.66 2.17
C LEU A 60 24.68 3.55 1.40
N LEU A 61 24.45 2.29 1.79
CA LEU A 61 25.03 1.13 1.11
C LEU A 61 24.50 1.00 -0.33
N LEU A 62 23.20 1.22 -0.54
CA LEU A 62 22.60 1.23 -1.87
C LEU A 62 23.21 2.34 -2.74
N THR A 63 23.35 3.54 -2.19
CA THR A 63 23.97 4.68 -2.89
C THR A 63 25.43 4.36 -3.25
N GLY A 64 26.20 3.79 -2.31
CA GLY A 64 27.57 3.34 -2.56
C GLY A 64 27.64 2.27 -3.66
N LEU A 65 26.71 1.30 -3.64
CA LEU A 65 26.58 0.29 -4.69
C LEU A 65 26.24 0.92 -6.05
N GLN A 66 25.33 1.90 -6.10
CA GLN A 66 24.99 2.61 -7.33
C GLN A 66 26.20 3.31 -7.92
N PHE A 67 26.96 4.07 -7.12
CA PHE A 67 28.20 4.69 -7.57
C PHE A 67 29.20 3.65 -8.07
N TYR A 68 29.37 2.55 -7.35
CA TYR A 68 30.24 1.44 -7.79
C TYR A 68 29.78 0.88 -9.16
N CYS A 69 28.47 0.71 -9.35
CA CYS A 69 27.89 0.29 -10.63
C CYS A 69 28.13 1.32 -11.73
N GLY A 70 28.01 2.62 -11.43
CA GLY A 70 28.30 3.70 -12.37
C GLY A 70 29.76 3.70 -12.82
N PHE A 71 30.71 3.61 -11.89
CA PHE A 71 32.15 3.58 -12.21
C PHE A 71 32.60 2.30 -12.92
N ARG A 72 31.95 1.16 -12.66
CA ARG A 72 32.33 -0.14 -13.23
C ARG A 72 31.43 -0.59 -14.39
N GLY A 73 30.35 0.12 -14.67
CA GLY A 73 29.29 -0.32 -15.57
C GLY A 73 29.79 -0.55 -17.00
N ASN A 74 30.50 0.39 -17.59
CA ASN A 74 31.04 0.19 -18.95
C ASN A 74 31.99 -1.01 -19.03
N MET A 75 32.81 -1.24 -18.01
CA MET A 75 33.67 -2.42 -17.96
C MET A 75 32.88 -3.73 -17.97
N TRP A 76 31.78 -3.82 -17.20
CA TRP A 76 30.93 -5.01 -17.16
C TRP A 76 30.16 -5.20 -18.46
N ALA A 77 29.56 -4.13 -18.99
CA ALA A 77 28.86 -4.18 -20.28
C ALA A 77 29.77 -4.64 -21.41
N TYR A 78 31.01 -4.15 -21.44
CA TYR A 78 31.97 -4.52 -22.47
C TYR A 78 32.29 -6.03 -22.45
N GLN A 79 32.16 -6.73 -21.33
CA GLN A 79 32.38 -8.19 -21.30
C GLN A 79 31.34 -8.96 -22.13
N VAL A 80 30.13 -8.39 -22.27
CA VAL A 80 29.05 -8.94 -23.07
C VAL A 80 29.09 -8.39 -24.49
N ASP A 81 29.37 -7.09 -24.62
CA ASP A 81 29.24 -6.33 -25.86
C ASP A 81 30.59 -6.02 -26.54
N TRP A 82 31.66 -6.76 -26.19
CA TRP A 82 33.02 -6.57 -26.74
C TRP A 82 33.11 -6.66 -28.27
N TRP A 83 32.11 -7.25 -28.91
CA TRP A 83 32.00 -7.42 -30.36
C TRP A 83 31.54 -6.15 -31.08
N MET A 84 31.02 -5.15 -30.34
CA MET A 84 30.55 -3.88 -30.91
C MET A 84 31.74 -2.97 -31.27
N THR A 85 31.56 -2.12 -32.28
CA THR A 85 32.51 -1.02 -32.51
C THR A 85 32.46 -0.03 -31.33
N PRO A 86 33.54 0.72 -31.04
CA PRO A 86 33.53 1.71 -29.96
C PRO A 86 32.39 2.72 -30.07
N LYS A 87 32.04 3.12 -31.30
CA LYS A 87 30.94 4.03 -31.60
C LYS A 87 29.58 3.41 -31.23
N ASP A 88 29.35 2.16 -31.63
CA ASP A 88 28.08 1.48 -31.36
C ASP A 88 27.91 1.16 -29.88
N PHE A 89 29.01 0.78 -29.20
CA PHE A 89 29.01 0.57 -27.75
C PHE A 89 28.63 1.85 -26.99
N ARG A 90 29.24 2.99 -27.33
CA ARG A 90 28.90 4.29 -26.74
C ARG A 90 27.43 4.64 -26.96
N LEU A 91 26.92 4.45 -28.17
CA LEU A 91 25.52 4.73 -28.49
C LEU A 91 24.57 3.84 -27.67
N ASN A 92 24.91 2.55 -27.51
CA ASN A 92 24.12 1.62 -26.70
C ASN A 92 24.09 2.06 -25.22
N GLN A 93 25.24 2.38 -24.63
CA GLN A 93 25.30 2.84 -23.23
C GLN A 93 24.65 4.22 -23.02
N MET A 94 24.74 5.11 -24.01
CA MET A 94 24.04 6.39 -24.01
C MET A 94 22.51 6.19 -23.99
N ARG A 95 21.97 5.27 -24.79
CA ARG A 95 20.53 4.94 -24.77
C ARG A 95 20.08 4.43 -23.41
N TRP A 96 20.87 3.58 -22.77
CA TRP A 96 20.62 3.15 -21.40
C TRP A 96 20.64 4.32 -20.40
N GLY A 97 21.60 5.23 -20.52
CA GLY A 97 21.67 6.44 -19.70
C GLY A 97 20.44 7.35 -19.88
N ILE A 98 20.03 7.60 -21.13
CA ILE A 98 18.84 8.42 -21.44
C ILE A 98 17.57 7.77 -20.88
N ALA A 99 17.38 6.47 -21.11
CA ALA A 99 16.23 5.74 -20.58
C ALA A 99 16.20 5.79 -19.05
N ALA A 100 17.35 5.65 -18.41
CA ALA A 100 17.48 5.70 -16.96
C ALA A 100 17.11 7.08 -16.39
N ILE A 101 17.63 8.14 -16.99
CA ILE A 101 17.33 9.53 -16.59
C ILE A 101 15.85 9.83 -16.81
N ALA A 102 15.30 9.47 -17.97
CA ALA A 102 13.88 9.68 -18.28
C ALA A 102 12.98 8.98 -17.24
N LEU A 103 13.25 7.72 -16.92
CA LEU A 103 12.46 6.99 -15.91
C LEU A 103 12.59 7.63 -14.51
N ASN A 104 13.80 8.01 -14.10
CA ASN A 104 14.05 8.61 -12.79
C ASN A 104 13.49 10.03 -12.63
N ILE A 105 13.18 10.73 -13.72
CA ILE A 105 12.52 12.04 -13.68
C ILE A 105 11.01 11.92 -13.87
N THR A 106 10.57 11.18 -14.89
CA THR A 106 9.16 11.09 -15.28
C THR A 106 8.33 10.38 -14.21
N ILE A 107 8.81 9.30 -13.60
CA ILE A 107 8.04 8.57 -12.59
C ILE A 107 7.77 9.44 -11.36
N PRO A 108 8.77 10.06 -10.70
CA PRO A 108 8.51 10.95 -9.57
C PRO A 108 7.63 12.15 -9.96
N LEU A 109 7.84 12.73 -11.14
CA LEU A 109 7.02 13.85 -11.60
C LEU A 109 5.55 13.47 -11.75
N VAL A 110 5.24 12.33 -12.36
CA VAL A 110 3.86 11.84 -12.52
C VAL A 110 3.23 11.56 -11.15
N LEU A 111 3.97 10.95 -10.22
CA LEU A 111 3.49 10.71 -8.86
C LEU A 111 3.20 12.01 -8.10
N LEU A 112 4.07 13.01 -8.24
CA LEU A 112 3.87 14.34 -7.65
C LEU A 112 2.64 15.04 -8.25
N ILE A 113 2.42 14.93 -9.56
CA ILE A 113 1.22 15.48 -10.20
C ILE A 113 -0.05 14.78 -9.66
N ILE A 114 -0.05 13.45 -9.55
CA ILE A 114 -1.18 12.70 -9.00
C ILE A 114 -1.47 13.12 -7.56
N ALA A 115 -0.44 13.18 -6.70
CA ALA A 115 -0.57 13.62 -5.32
C ALA A 115 -1.06 15.08 -5.22
N GLY A 116 -0.53 15.96 -6.08
CA GLY A 116 -0.98 17.35 -6.18
C GLY A 116 -2.45 17.46 -6.57
N ARG A 117 -2.90 16.69 -7.58
CA ARG A 117 -4.31 16.66 -7.98
C ARG A 117 -5.22 16.12 -6.88
N PHE A 118 -4.78 15.08 -6.17
CA PHE A 118 -5.51 14.52 -5.03
C PHE A 118 -5.76 15.58 -3.95
N ILE A 119 -4.79 16.45 -3.66
CA ILE A 119 -4.96 17.50 -2.66
C ILE A 119 -5.76 18.69 -3.21
N GLN A 120 -5.53 19.09 -4.47
CA GLN A 120 -6.19 20.25 -5.08
C GLN A 120 -7.70 20.04 -5.30
N LYS A 121 -8.14 18.82 -5.63
CA LYS A 121 -9.56 18.56 -5.92
C LYS A 121 -10.45 18.73 -4.70
N SER A 122 -9.98 18.33 -3.52
CA SER A 122 -10.59 18.65 -2.23
C SER A 122 -9.53 18.55 -1.14
N PRO A 123 -9.29 19.61 -0.35
CA PRO A 123 -8.39 19.55 0.80
C PRO A 123 -8.77 18.45 1.81
N ASN A 124 -10.04 18.04 1.82
CA ASN A 124 -10.56 17.00 2.70
C ASN A 124 -10.39 15.58 2.13
N ASN A 125 -9.89 15.41 0.90
CA ASN A 125 -9.72 14.10 0.28
C ASN A 125 -8.94 13.08 1.14
N PRO A 126 -7.84 13.44 1.84
CA PRO A 126 -7.17 12.49 2.74
C PRO A 126 -8.08 11.99 3.86
N VAL A 127 -8.85 12.90 4.49
CA VAL A 127 -9.75 12.59 5.60
C VAL A 127 -10.94 11.77 5.11
N GLU A 128 -11.57 12.19 4.01
CA GLU A 128 -12.66 11.45 3.36
C GLU A 128 -12.21 10.05 2.93
N PHE A 129 -11.01 9.91 2.35
CA PHE A 129 -10.47 8.62 1.94
C PHE A 129 -10.31 7.67 3.12
N ILE A 130 -9.76 8.17 4.23
CA ILE A 130 -9.56 7.38 5.46
C ILE A 130 -10.91 6.95 6.04
N GLY A 131 -11.87 7.87 6.19
CA GLY A 131 -13.21 7.56 6.68
C GLY A 131 -13.94 6.54 5.80
N ASN A 132 -13.98 6.79 4.49
CA ASN A 132 -14.63 5.91 3.52
C ASN A 132 -13.97 4.53 3.47
N ALA A 133 -12.64 4.45 3.64
CA ALA A 133 -11.93 3.18 3.71
C ALA A 133 -12.36 2.36 4.93
N GLN A 134 -12.42 2.98 6.11
CA GLN A 134 -12.90 2.33 7.33
C GLN A 134 -14.35 1.88 7.18
N CYS A 135 -15.22 2.74 6.65
CA CYS A 135 -16.61 2.38 6.42
C CYS A 135 -16.76 1.22 5.43
N THR A 136 -15.95 1.18 4.37
CA THR A 136 -15.91 0.05 3.43
C THR A 136 -15.50 -1.26 4.11
N VAL A 137 -14.52 -1.20 5.02
CA VAL A 137 -14.08 -2.38 5.79
C VAL A 137 -15.17 -2.85 6.75
N ALA A 138 -15.85 -1.92 7.44
CA ALA A 138 -16.98 -2.24 8.30
C ALA A 138 -18.13 -2.87 7.51
N TYR A 139 -18.50 -2.27 6.38
CA TYR A 139 -19.53 -2.77 5.48
C TYR A 139 -19.23 -4.17 4.96
N SER A 140 -17.98 -4.45 4.55
CA SER A 140 -17.59 -5.79 4.09
C SER A 140 -17.77 -6.86 5.18
N LYS A 141 -17.55 -6.53 6.45
CA LYS A 141 -17.83 -7.43 7.58
C LYS A 141 -19.32 -7.65 7.79
N LEU A 142 -20.11 -6.58 7.71
CA LEU A 142 -21.56 -6.65 7.80
C LEU A 142 -22.12 -7.53 6.66
N GLU A 143 -21.80 -7.21 5.41
CA GLU A 143 -22.25 -7.95 4.23
C GLU A 143 -21.89 -9.44 4.29
N SER A 144 -20.71 -9.79 4.80
CA SER A 144 -20.23 -11.18 4.79
C SER A 144 -20.77 -12.09 5.90
N LYS A 145 -21.26 -11.53 7.01
CA LYS A 145 -21.58 -12.29 8.23
C LYS A 145 -22.87 -11.89 8.94
N PHE A 146 -23.48 -10.76 8.60
CA PHE A 146 -24.68 -10.29 9.29
C PHE A 146 -25.89 -11.18 9.04
N ASP A 147 -25.96 -11.87 7.90
CA ASP A 147 -26.96 -12.91 7.62
C ASP A 147 -26.93 -14.09 8.63
N LYS A 148 -25.81 -14.29 9.32
CA LYS A 148 -25.56 -15.42 10.24
C LYS A 148 -25.81 -15.12 11.70
N ILE A 149 -26.13 -13.87 12.05
CA ILE A 149 -26.37 -13.52 13.45
C ILE A 149 -27.76 -13.97 13.88
N SER A 150 -27.91 -14.13 15.19
CA SER A 150 -29.22 -14.30 15.83
C SER A 150 -29.79 -12.90 16.09
N ILE A 151 -31.00 -12.63 15.57
CA ILE A 151 -31.80 -11.45 15.93
C ILE A 151 -33.21 -11.94 16.27
N ASN A 152 -33.72 -11.52 17.43
CA ASN A 152 -35.10 -11.75 17.85
C ASN A 152 -35.66 -10.52 18.59
N SER A 153 -36.98 -10.48 18.78
CA SER A 153 -37.69 -9.31 19.34
C SER A 153 -37.38 -9.02 20.81
N THR A 154 -36.73 -9.95 21.51
CA THR A 154 -36.39 -9.84 22.94
C THR A 154 -34.92 -9.52 23.18
N MET A 155 -34.10 -9.53 22.13
CA MET A 155 -32.66 -9.27 22.24
C MET A 155 -32.38 -7.79 22.47
N SER A 156 -31.43 -7.53 23.33
CA SER A 156 -30.84 -6.21 23.51
C SER A 156 -29.79 -5.90 22.44
N GLU A 157 -29.40 -4.63 22.32
CA GLU A 157 -28.27 -4.21 21.48
C GLU A 157 -26.98 -4.98 21.80
N TYR A 158 -26.77 -5.32 23.08
CA TYR A 158 -25.64 -6.13 23.54
C TYR A 158 -25.70 -7.55 22.97
N ASP A 159 -26.87 -8.20 22.99
CA ASP A 159 -27.00 -9.57 22.49
C ASP A 159 -26.76 -9.65 20.97
N VAL A 160 -27.19 -8.62 20.24
CA VAL A 160 -26.93 -8.48 18.80
C VAL A 160 -25.43 -8.29 18.55
N ALA A 161 -24.78 -7.39 19.30
CA ALA A 161 -23.33 -7.18 19.23
C ALA A 161 -22.55 -8.46 19.55
N GLU A 162 -22.96 -9.21 20.57
CA GLU A 162 -22.33 -10.48 20.97
C GLU A 162 -22.49 -11.56 19.88
N SER A 163 -23.68 -11.68 19.29
CA SER A 163 -23.94 -12.61 18.20
C SER A 163 -23.11 -12.31 16.95
N PHE A 164 -22.94 -11.02 16.63
CA PHE A 164 -22.11 -10.57 15.52
C PHE A 164 -20.61 -10.80 15.80
N ALA A 165 -20.13 -10.48 17.00
CA ALA A 165 -18.73 -10.68 17.38
C ALA A 165 -18.30 -12.15 17.28
N LYS A 166 -19.20 -13.09 17.63
CA LYS A 166 -18.96 -14.55 17.50
C LYS A 166 -18.59 -14.99 16.07
N GLN A 167 -18.89 -14.18 15.04
CA GLN A 167 -18.52 -14.47 13.65
C GLN A 167 -17.04 -14.19 13.33
N PHE A 168 -16.30 -13.53 14.23
CA PHE A 168 -14.94 -13.07 14.00
C PHE A 168 -13.99 -13.45 15.15
N LYS A 169 -12.84 -14.03 14.81
CA LYS A 169 -11.82 -14.42 15.82
C LYS A 169 -11.08 -13.22 16.46
N ASN A 170 -11.16 -12.03 15.86
CA ASN A 170 -10.44 -10.83 16.29
C ASN A 170 -11.36 -9.71 16.76
N ALA A 171 -12.60 -10.06 17.15
CA ALA A 171 -13.57 -9.14 17.70
C ALA A 171 -13.67 -9.28 19.22
N THR A 172 -13.88 -8.16 19.90
CA THR A 172 -14.23 -8.09 21.34
C THR A 172 -15.49 -7.26 21.49
N VAL A 173 -16.25 -7.51 22.57
CA VAL A 173 -17.55 -6.85 22.80
C VAL A 173 -17.47 -5.98 24.05
N GLU A 174 -17.96 -4.76 23.95
CA GLU A 174 -18.10 -3.82 25.06
C GLU A 174 -19.46 -3.13 24.97
N GLY A 175 -20.44 -3.63 25.74
CA GLY A 175 -21.83 -3.19 25.60
C GLY A 175 -22.36 -3.47 24.19
N SER A 176 -22.91 -2.46 23.53
CA SER A 176 -23.39 -2.57 22.14
C SER A 176 -22.31 -2.42 21.07
N ARG A 177 -21.03 -2.31 21.48
CA ARG A 177 -19.88 -2.16 20.57
C ARG A 177 -19.16 -3.47 20.33
N VAL A 178 -18.79 -3.70 19.08
CA VAL A 178 -17.89 -4.76 18.64
C VAL A 178 -16.59 -4.12 18.15
N ASN A 179 -15.55 -4.22 18.95
CA ASN A 179 -14.22 -3.68 18.65
C ASN A 179 -13.42 -4.66 17.79
N PHE A 180 -12.70 -4.15 16.79
CA PHE A 180 -11.85 -4.96 15.92
C PHE A 180 -10.37 -4.61 16.10
N ALA A 181 -9.61 -5.59 16.59
CA ALA A 181 -8.19 -5.44 16.83
C ALA A 181 -7.34 -5.69 15.58
N VAL A 182 -6.30 -4.87 15.41
CA VAL A 182 -5.21 -5.05 14.45
C VAL A 182 -3.91 -5.36 15.18
N LYS A 183 -3.04 -6.18 14.55
CA LYS A 183 -1.69 -6.43 15.06
C LYS A 183 -0.79 -5.28 14.66
N VAL A 184 -0.21 -4.60 15.64
CA VAL A 184 0.83 -3.58 15.42
C VAL A 184 2.21 -4.18 15.60
N GLU A 185 3.22 -3.43 15.19
CA GLU A 185 4.63 -3.80 15.33
C GLU A 185 4.96 -4.15 16.79
N GLY A 186 5.72 -5.23 17.00
CA GLY A 186 5.95 -5.81 18.33
C GLY A 186 4.84 -6.74 18.83
N GLY A 187 3.87 -7.12 17.98
CA GLY A 187 2.88 -8.17 18.26
C GLY A 187 1.74 -7.77 19.19
N LYS A 188 1.72 -6.51 19.66
CA LYS A 188 0.61 -5.96 20.42
C LYS A 188 -0.65 -5.89 19.55
N LYS A 189 -1.81 -6.12 20.16
CA LYS A 189 -3.11 -5.93 19.53
C LYS A 189 -3.69 -4.63 20.03
N VAL A 190 -4.16 -3.79 19.10
CA VAL A 190 -4.81 -2.51 19.41
C VAL A 190 -6.12 -2.47 18.64
N ASP A 191 -7.19 -2.07 19.32
CA ASP A 191 -8.49 -1.87 18.68
C ASP A 191 -8.40 -0.68 17.72
N ALA A 192 -8.72 -0.92 16.45
CA ALA A 192 -8.56 0.09 15.39
C ALA A 192 -9.87 0.85 15.12
N TYR A 193 -11.00 0.13 15.17
CA TYR A 193 -12.33 0.67 14.95
C TYR A 193 -13.36 -0.25 15.59
N PHE A 194 -14.58 0.23 15.72
CA PHE A 194 -15.69 -0.55 16.25
C PHE A 194 -16.92 -0.46 15.37
N ILE A 195 -17.81 -1.43 15.53
CA ILE A 195 -19.17 -1.42 14.99
C ILE A 195 -20.11 -1.39 16.19
N ASN A 196 -20.98 -0.38 16.25
CA ASN A 196 -21.93 -0.18 17.33
C ASN A 196 -23.35 -0.45 16.83
N PHE A 197 -24.09 -1.22 17.59
CA PHE A 197 -25.51 -1.48 17.33
C PHE A 197 -26.36 -0.57 18.19
N SER A 198 -27.44 -0.02 17.62
CA SER A 198 -28.45 0.68 18.39
C SER A 198 -29.86 0.29 17.95
N MET A 199 -30.77 0.19 18.91
CA MET A 199 -32.15 -0.25 18.73
C MET A 199 -33.07 0.66 19.54
N GLN A 200 -34.08 1.24 18.88
CA GLN A 200 -35.08 2.02 19.60
C GLN A 200 -35.92 1.13 20.53
N PRO A 201 -36.16 1.56 21.78
CA PRO A 201 -36.98 0.79 22.73
C PRO A 201 -38.37 0.47 22.18
N GLU A 202 -38.89 -0.70 22.56
CA GLU A 202 -40.29 -1.11 22.33
C GLU A 202 -40.74 -1.20 20.85
N THR A 203 -39.80 -1.14 19.90
CA THR A 203 -40.10 -1.27 18.47
C THR A 203 -39.28 -2.37 17.82
N LEU A 204 -39.87 -3.08 16.85
CA LEU A 204 -39.16 -4.10 16.07
C LEU A 204 -38.31 -3.42 15.00
N CYS A 205 -37.08 -3.90 14.80
CA CYS A 205 -36.18 -3.34 13.79
C CYS A 205 -36.77 -3.41 12.39
N ASN A 206 -36.89 -2.24 11.76
CA ASN A 206 -37.47 -2.06 10.44
C ASN A 206 -36.72 -0.94 9.70
N ILE A 207 -36.16 -1.28 8.54
CA ILE A 207 -35.40 -0.36 7.70
C ILE A 207 -36.22 0.87 7.28
N LEU A 208 -37.52 0.71 6.98
CA LEU A 208 -38.40 1.82 6.58
C LEU A 208 -38.63 2.81 7.72
N GLN A 209 -38.63 2.32 8.96
CA GLN A 209 -38.80 3.14 10.16
C GLN A 209 -37.48 3.72 10.69
N ARG A 210 -36.33 3.21 10.21
CA ARG A 210 -34.98 3.66 10.60
C ARG A 210 -34.76 3.64 12.12
N ASN A 211 -35.36 2.66 12.79
CA ASN A 211 -35.40 2.56 14.24
C ASN A 211 -34.28 1.69 14.85
N CYS A 212 -33.55 0.94 14.02
CA CYS A 212 -32.36 0.20 14.43
C CYS A 212 -31.19 0.55 13.51
N THR A 213 -30.07 0.95 14.11
CA THR A 213 -28.92 1.49 13.40
C THR A 213 -27.65 0.72 13.72
N ILE A 214 -26.75 0.70 12.76
CA ILE A 214 -25.39 0.20 12.89
C ILE A 214 -24.49 1.36 12.52
N THR A 215 -23.63 1.76 13.43
CA THR A 215 -22.63 2.80 13.16
C THR A 215 -21.23 2.23 13.26
N SER A 216 -20.27 2.84 12.55
CA SER A 216 -18.88 2.43 12.66
C SER A 216 -17.95 3.62 12.63
N THR A 217 -16.98 3.63 13.54
CA THR A 217 -15.95 4.67 13.60
C THR A 217 -14.67 4.13 14.20
N PHE A 218 -13.59 4.91 14.07
CA PHE A 218 -12.28 4.60 14.60
C PHE A 218 -12.27 4.63 16.13
N VAL A 219 -11.40 3.81 16.73
CA VAL A 219 -11.01 3.96 18.14
C VAL A 219 -9.86 4.95 18.16
N LEU A 220 -10.16 6.21 18.51
CA LEU A 220 -9.18 7.31 18.56
C LEU A 220 -9.02 7.84 19.99
N PRO A 221 -7.83 8.39 20.34
CA PRO A 221 -7.67 9.21 21.53
C PRO A 221 -8.63 10.40 21.52
N ALA A 222 -9.01 10.90 22.70
CA ALA A 222 -9.98 12.00 22.84
C ALA A 222 -9.53 13.30 22.17
N GLU A 223 -8.23 13.47 21.95
CA GLU A 223 -7.61 14.62 21.31
C GLU A 223 -7.73 14.59 19.77
N MET A 224 -8.12 13.44 19.20
CA MET A 224 -8.23 13.25 17.76
C MET A 224 -9.69 13.06 17.35
N ASN A 225 -10.12 13.83 16.34
CA ASN A 225 -11.40 13.63 15.68
C ASN A 225 -11.21 13.59 14.17
N ILE A 226 -11.55 12.45 13.57
CA ILE A 226 -11.60 12.29 12.12
C ILE A 226 -13.08 12.21 11.76
N PRO A 227 -13.65 13.25 11.11
CA PRO A 227 -15.05 13.22 10.70
C PRO A 227 -15.25 12.04 9.75
N ASN A 228 -16.16 11.14 10.14
CA ASN A 228 -16.46 9.93 9.40
C ASN A 228 -17.95 9.62 9.58
N HIS A 229 -18.67 9.47 8.48
CA HIS A 229 -20.06 9.09 8.46
C HIS A 229 -20.19 7.67 7.90
N CYS A 230 -20.63 6.76 8.75
CA CYS A 230 -20.82 5.36 8.41
C CYS A 230 -21.99 4.79 9.22
N GLU A 231 -23.16 4.82 8.62
CA GLU A 231 -24.43 4.45 9.23
C GLU A 231 -25.24 3.54 8.30
N PHE A 232 -25.78 2.48 8.91
CA PHE A 232 -26.66 1.53 8.24
C PHE A 232 -27.91 1.29 9.09
N PHE A 233 -28.99 0.93 8.43
CA PHE A 233 -30.21 0.44 9.05
C PHE A 233 -30.30 -1.06 8.85
N PHE A 234 -30.88 -1.76 9.83
CA PHE A 234 -31.14 -3.18 9.72
C PHE A 234 -32.54 -3.54 10.18
N ASP A 235 -33.03 -4.69 9.73
CA ASP A 235 -34.33 -5.24 10.12
C ASP A 235 -34.21 -6.61 10.80
N MET A 236 -35.35 -7.12 11.25
CA MET A 236 -35.46 -8.45 11.85
C MET A 236 -35.11 -9.60 10.88
N ASN A 237 -35.08 -9.35 9.57
CA ASN A 237 -34.71 -10.34 8.56
C ASN A 237 -33.20 -10.37 8.29
N ARG A 238 -32.41 -9.52 8.97
CA ARG A 238 -30.97 -9.34 8.77
C ARG A 238 -30.63 -8.67 7.44
N ASN A 239 -31.58 -7.93 6.86
CA ASN A 239 -31.25 -7.03 5.77
C ASN A 239 -30.50 -5.82 6.34
N ILE A 240 -29.60 -5.26 5.53
CA ILE A 240 -28.85 -4.04 5.87
C ILE A 240 -28.96 -3.07 4.71
N GLU A 241 -29.27 -1.81 5.01
CA GLU A 241 -29.31 -0.73 4.03
C GLU A 241 -28.49 0.46 4.54
N PRO A 242 -27.50 0.97 3.78
CA PRO A 242 -26.79 2.20 4.14
C PRO A 242 -27.71 3.42 4.03
N ASP A 243 -27.46 4.43 4.85
CA ASP A 243 -28.09 5.73 4.62
C ASP A 243 -27.55 6.42 3.34
N GLU A 244 -28.13 7.56 2.94
CA GLU A 244 -27.80 8.19 1.67
C GLU A 244 -26.33 8.64 1.59
N GLU A 245 -25.80 9.17 2.70
CA GLU A 245 -24.41 9.62 2.78
C GLU A 245 -23.46 8.43 2.80
N THR A 246 -23.73 7.40 3.59
CA THR A 246 -22.94 6.16 3.62
C THR A 246 -22.93 5.48 2.25
N ALA A 247 -24.05 5.47 1.53
CA ALA A 247 -24.11 4.94 0.17
C ALA A 247 -23.19 5.72 -0.81
N LYS A 248 -23.09 7.05 -0.68
CA LYS A 248 -22.14 7.88 -1.44
C LYS A 248 -20.69 7.60 -1.03
N ASN A 249 -20.44 7.45 0.26
CA ASN A 249 -19.12 7.16 0.83
C ASN A 249 -18.61 5.80 0.39
N LEU A 250 -19.45 4.75 0.42
CA LEU A 250 -19.12 3.41 -0.08
C LEU A 250 -18.88 3.40 -1.59
N LYS A 251 -19.61 4.22 -2.36
CA LYS A 251 -19.33 4.38 -3.80
C LYS A 251 -17.94 4.94 -4.06
N LYS A 252 -17.39 5.83 -3.23
CA LYS A 252 -15.97 6.24 -3.32
C LYS A 252 -15.06 5.12 -2.79
N GLY A 253 -15.31 4.70 -1.55
CA GLY A 253 -14.59 3.64 -0.85
C GLY A 253 -13.08 3.83 -0.87
N ILE A 254 -12.36 2.73 -1.09
CA ILE A 254 -10.88 2.65 -1.11
C ILE A 254 -10.25 2.98 -2.47
N ASN A 255 -11.03 3.37 -3.48
CA ASN A 255 -10.49 3.63 -4.81
C ASN A 255 -10.00 5.08 -4.91
N ILE A 256 -8.69 5.28 -4.80
CA ILE A 256 -8.04 6.60 -4.84
C ILE A 256 -8.37 7.40 -6.11
N PHE A 257 -8.60 6.74 -7.26
CA PHE A 257 -8.94 7.42 -8.50
C PHE A 257 -10.28 8.14 -8.46
N LYS A 258 -11.20 7.75 -7.57
CA LYS A 258 -12.47 8.47 -7.36
C LYS A 258 -12.29 9.82 -6.66
N TYR A 259 -11.10 10.07 -6.11
CA TYR A 259 -10.70 11.30 -5.42
C TYR A 259 -9.78 12.19 -6.27
N LEU A 260 -9.32 11.73 -7.44
CA LEU A 260 -8.52 12.49 -8.42
C LEU A 260 -9.39 13.27 -9.41
#